data_AF-V5IAY4-F1
#
_entry.id   AF-V5IAY4-F1
#
_cell.length_a   1.000
_cell.length_b   1.000
_cell.length_c   1.000
_cell.angle_alpha   90.00
_cell.angle_beta   90.00
_cell.angle_gamma   90.00
#
_symmetry.space_group_name_H-M   'P 1'
#
loop_
_entity.id
_entity.type
_entity.pdbx_description
1 polymer ?
#
loop_
_entity_poly.entity_id
_entity_poly.type
_entity_poly.pdbx_seq_one_letter_code
_entity_poly.pdbx_strand_id
1 'polypeptide(L)'
;TEDILEKEKSIWTRTTPAELYYMRDENNPKIIRATPKLMQITEKFYETLVLRASRVNALKPKYEPPPRKNRARLCKHKTEVSSSSDSSEEELTDEEDCTMEELQRKQQHPDRLHPEMWFNEPGEMNDGPLCRCSIKSRKSGIRHGIYPGEIPLQKC
;
A
#
# COMPACT_ATOMS: atom_id res chain seq x y z
N THR A 1 -8.00 33.75 -24.40
CA THR A 1 -7.86 32.33 -24.01
C THR A 1 -6.56 31.77 -24.57
N GLU A 2 -6.16 32.09 -25.81
CA GLU A 2 -4.85 31.71 -26.37
C GLU A 2 -3.67 32.46 -25.74
N ASP A 3 -3.81 33.76 -25.44
CA ASP A 3 -2.76 34.56 -24.76
C ASP A 3 -2.38 34.03 -23.36
N ILE A 4 -3.30 33.34 -22.68
CA ILE A 4 -3.07 32.77 -21.35
C ILE A 4 -2.25 31.48 -21.49
N LEU A 5 -2.57 30.65 -22.49
CA LEU A 5 -1.80 29.45 -22.85
C LEU A 5 -0.39 29.78 -23.37
N GLU A 6 -0.21 30.91 -24.06
CA GLU A 6 1.12 31.36 -24.49
C GLU A 6 1.99 31.86 -23.35
N LYS A 7 1.40 32.52 -22.34
CA LYS A 7 2.11 32.90 -21.11
C LYS A 7 2.49 31.69 -20.26
N GLU A 8 1.68 30.64 -20.24
CA GLU A 8 2.05 29.36 -19.60
C GLU A 8 3.21 28.63 -20.32
N LYS A 9 3.42 28.88 -21.62
CA LYS A 9 4.61 28.37 -22.33
C LYS A 9 5.91 29.09 -21.95
N SER A 10 5.84 30.27 -21.33
CA SER A 10 7.01 31.03 -20.88
C SER A 10 7.42 30.70 -19.44
N ILE A 11 7.32 29.43 -19.03
CA ILE A 11 7.76 28.99 -17.71
C ILE A 11 9.23 28.56 -17.80
N TRP A 12 10.10 29.30 -17.11
CA TRP A 12 11.51 28.97 -16.99
C TRP A 12 11.76 28.18 -15.70
N THR A 13 12.14 26.91 -15.84
CA THR A 13 12.56 26.07 -14.72
C THR A 13 14.07 25.87 -14.72
N ARG A 14 14.70 25.95 -13.55
CA ARG A 14 16.12 25.65 -13.37
C ARG A 14 16.31 24.65 -12.24
N THR A 15 17.15 23.64 -12.47
CA THR A 15 17.57 22.69 -11.44
C THR A 15 18.82 23.20 -10.72
N THR A 16 19.03 22.75 -9.49
CA THR A 16 20.27 23.01 -8.75
C THR A 16 21.46 22.35 -9.46
N PRO A 17 22.65 22.99 -9.49
CA PRO A 17 23.87 22.36 -10.00
C PRO A 17 24.19 21.09 -9.23
N ALA A 18 24.44 19.99 -9.94
CA ALA A 18 24.66 18.66 -9.35
C ALA A 18 25.55 17.77 -10.24
N GLU A 19 26.50 18.37 -10.94
CA GLU A 19 27.39 17.75 -11.94
C GLU A 19 28.24 16.61 -11.35
N LEU A 20 28.44 16.64 -10.04
CA LEU A 20 29.14 15.60 -9.28
C LEU A 20 28.36 14.27 -9.24
N TYR A 21 27.03 14.33 -9.33
CA TYR A 21 26.12 13.18 -9.19
C TYR A 21 25.43 12.81 -10.49
N TYR A 22 25.20 13.80 -11.35
CA TYR A 22 24.48 13.67 -12.60
C TYR A 22 25.33 14.20 -13.74
N MET A 23 25.43 13.44 -14.83
CA MET A 23 26.16 13.85 -16.03
C MET A 23 25.26 13.74 -17.25
N ARG A 24 25.39 14.68 -18.20
CA ARG A 24 24.69 14.58 -19.48
C ARG A 24 25.38 13.55 -20.36
N ASP A 25 24.59 12.80 -21.11
CA ASP A 25 25.11 11.89 -22.13
C ASP A 25 25.80 12.65 -23.27
N GLU A 26 26.90 12.10 -23.77
CA GLU A 26 27.69 12.72 -24.84
C GLU A 26 26.95 12.74 -26.19
N ASN A 27 26.13 11.72 -26.47
CA ASN A 27 25.40 11.59 -27.73
C ASN A 27 24.05 12.31 -27.68
N ASN A 28 23.41 12.34 -26.51
CA ASN A 28 22.11 12.99 -26.33
C ASN A 28 22.05 13.81 -25.03
N PRO A 29 22.29 15.13 -25.08
CA PRO A 29 22.28 16.01 -23.89
C PRO A 29 20.95 16.07 -23.12
N LYS A 30 19.85 15.57 -23.69
CA LYS A 30 18.56 15.42 -22.98
C LYS A 30 18.55 14.27 -21.98
N ILE A 31 19.46 13.32 -22.15
CA ILE A 31 19.63 12.17 -21.25
C ILE A 31 20.61 12.58 -20.15
N ILE A 32 20.19 12.37 -18.91
CA ILE A 32 21.02 12.56 -17.72
C ILE A 32 21.29 11.18 -17.13
N ARG A 33 22.55 10.85 -16.94
CA ARG A 33 23.02 9.60 -16.35
C ARG A 33 23.53 9.83 -14.93
N ALA A 34 23.42 8.79 -14.12
CA ALA A 34 24.03 8.74 -12.80
C ALA A 34 25.56 8.60 -12.92
N THR A 35 26.30 9.38 -12.13
CA THR A 35 27.75 9.15 -11.95
C THR A 35 27.99 8.00 -10.95
N PRO A 36 29.21 7.43 -10.91
CA PRO A 36 29.54 6.40 -9.92
C PRO A 36 29.32 6.85 -8.48
N LYS A 37 29.52 8.14 -8.19
CA LYS A 37 29.29 8.71 -6.85
C LYS A 37 27.82 8.68 -6.47
N LEU A 38 26.91 8.97 -7.42
CA LEU A 38 25.47 8.86 -7.16
C LEU A 38 25.05 7.41 -6.92
N MET A 39 25.60 6.46 -7.69
CA MET A 39 25.31 5.03 -7.49
C MET A 39 25.71 4.57 -6.08
N GLN A 40 26.91 4.91 -5.62
CA GLN A 40 27.39 4.59 -4.27
C GLN A 40 26.49 5.17 -3.17
N ILE A 41 26.04 6.43 -3.32
CA ILE A 41 25.14 7.05 -2.35
C ILE A 41 23.77 6.38 -2.36
N THR A 42 23.27 6.01 -3.54
CA THR A 42 21.99 5.32 -3.70
C THR A 42 22.01 3.95 -3.04
N GLU A 43 23.11 3.20 -3.21
CA GLU A 43 23.31 1.91 -2.56
C GLU A 43 23.41 2.07 -1.04
N LYS A 44 24.23 3.02 -0.55
CA LYS A 44 24.30 3.34 0.88
C LYS A 44 22.94 3.72 1.45
N PHE A 45 22.15 4.52 0.73
CA PHE A 45 20.80 4.90 1.13
C PHE A 45 19.89 3.66 1.23
N TYR A 46 19.92 2.79 0.22
CA TYR A 46 19.14 1.56 0.19
C TYR A 46 19.47 0.65 1.37
N GLU A 47 20.76 0.39 1.63
CA GLU A 47 21.18 -0.44 2.75
C GLU A 47 20.82 0.18 4.10
N THR A 48 21.14 1.47 4.30
CA THR A 48 21.07 2.12 5.60
C THR A 48 19.66 2.54 6.00
N LEU A 49 18.79 2.88 5.05
CA LEU A 49 17.44 3.37 5.33
C LEU A 49 16.35 2.41 4.87
N VAL A 50 16.41 1.92 3.62
CA VAL A 50 15.36 1.04 3.08
C VAL A 50 15.38 -0.33 3.75
N LEU A 51 16.55 -0.96 3.82
CA LEU A 51 16.69 -2.28 4.44
C LEU A 51 16.76 -2.25 5.97
N ARG A 52 16.83 -1.08 6.60
CA ARG A 52 16.97 -0.94 8.06
C ARG A 52 15.88 -1.68 8.82
N ALA A 53 14.62 -1.40 8.50
CA ALA A 53 13.48 -1.99 9.19
C ALA A 53 13.43 -3.50 9.00
N SER A 54 13.64 -3.99 7.77
CA SER A 54 13.68 -5.43 7.47
C SER A 54 14.78 -6.15 8.26
N ARG A 55 15.98 -5.57 8.35
CA ARG A 55 17.11 -6.16 9.10
C ARG A 55 16.83 -6.21 10.60
N VAL A 56 16.31 -5.13 11.17
CA VAL A 56 15.96 -5.09 12.60
C VAL A 56 14.83 -6.08 12.90
N ASN A 57 13.78 -6.13 12.07
CA ASN A 57 12.66 -7.05 12.26
C ASN A 57 13.07 -8.52 12.11
N ALA A 58 14.07 -8.84 11.26
CA ALA A 58 14.59 -10.20 11.14
C ALA A 58 15.31 -10.72 12.41
N LEU A 59 15.82 -9.82 13.25
CA LEU A 59 16.46 -10.16 14.53
C LEU A 59 15.48 -10.26 15.69
N LYS A 60 14.24 -9.77 15.52
CA LYS A 60 13.22 -9.83 16.57
C LYS A 60 12.73 -11.27 16.75
N PRO A 61 12.26 -11.63 17.96
CA PRO A 61 11.58 -12.89 18.16
C PRO A 61 10.37 -12.97 17.22
N LYS A 62 10.14 -14.15 16.63
CA LYS A 62 8.98 -14.38 15.78
C LYS A 62 7.71 -14.25 16.63
N TYR A 63 6.85 -13.33 16.26
CA TYR A 63 5.52 -13.20 16.87
C TYR A 63 4.60 -14.31 16.33
N GLU A 64 3.98 -15.05 17.24
CA GLU A 64 2.92 -16.00 16.92
C GLU A 64 1.57 -15.36 17.27
N PRO A 65 0.74 -15.00 16.27
CA PRO A 65 -0.54 -14.39 16.54
C PRO A 65 -1.47 -15.40 17.22
N PRO A 66 -2.31 -14.97 18.18
CA PRO A 66 -3.29 -15.84 18.80
C PRO A 66 -4.25 -16.42 17.74
N PRO A 67 -4.78 -17.64 17.96
CA PRO A 67 -5.65 -18.31 17.02
C PRO A 67 -6.91 -17.49 16.78
N ARG A 68 -7.32 -17.38 15.51
CA ARG A 68 -8.50 -16.61 15.11
C ARG A 68 -9.69 -17.52 14.82
N LYS A 69 -10.87 -17.11 15.27
CA LYS A 69 -12.14 -17.75 14.88
C LYS A 69 -12.49 -17.28 13.47
N ASN A 70 -12.27 -18.12 12.46
CA ASN A 70 -12.58 -17.76 11.08
C ASN A 70 -14.08 -17.95 10.80
N ARG A 71 -14.88 -16.91 11.04
CA ARG A 71 -16.30 -16.88 10.66
C ARG A 71 -16.49 -16.01 9.42
N ALA A 72 -16.20 -16.61 8.27
CA ALA A 72 -16.31 -15.94 6.99
C ALA A 72 -17.79 -15.79 6.57
N ARG A 73 -18.41 -14.65 6.90
CA ARG A 73 -19.56 -14.19 6.11
C ARG A 73 -19.07 -13.81 4.72
N LEU A 74 -19.57 -14.48 3.70
CA LEU A 74 -19.20 -14.23 2.32
C LEU A 74 -19.71 -12.85 1.92
N CYS A 75 -18.81 -11.96 1.50
CA CYS A 75 -19.21 -10.63 1.07
C CYS A 75 -20.17 -10.73 -0.14
N LYS A 76 -21.39 -10.21 0.01
CA LYS A 76 -22.43 -10.19 -1.04
C LYS A 76 -22.22 -9.01 -2.01
N HIS A 77 -21.10 -8.98 -2.73
CA HIS A 77 -20.98 -8.12 -3.91
C HIS A 77 -21.57 -8.84 -5.13
N LYS A 78 -22.91 -8.94 -5.18
CA LYS A 78 -23.59 -9.28 -6.43
C LYS A 78 -23.82 -7.99 -7.22
N THR A 79 -23.35 -8.02 -8.46
CA THR A 79 -23.58 -7.03 -9.51
C THR A 79 -25.00 -6.48 -9.50
N GLU A 80 -25.11 -5.16 -9.73
CA GLU A 80 -26.30 -4.35 -9.97
C GLU A 80 -27.35 -5.07 -10.85
N VAL A 81 -28.20 -5.92 -10.26
CA VAL A 81 -29.54 -6.29 -10.71
C VAL A 81 -30.16 -7.23 -9.68
N SER A 82 -30.82 -6.65 -8.67
CA SER A 82 -32.09 -7.10 -8.07
C SER A 82 -32.19 -6.56 -6.64
N SER A 83 -32.99 -5.51 -6.49
CA SER A 83 -33.62 -5.17 -5.23
C SER A 83 -34.50 -6.32 -4.77
N SER A 84 -34.21 -6.89 -3.62
CA SER A 84 -35.19 -7.62 -2.82
C SER A 84 -34.76 -7.49 -1.37
N SER A 85 -35.51 -6.67 -0.64
CA SER A 85 -35.52 -6.59 0.82
C SER A 85 -35.64 -8.00 1.41
N ASP A 86 -34.77 -8.33 2.35
CA ASP A 86 -35.12 -9.25 3.42
C ASP A 86 -34.45 -8.74 4.69
N SER A 87 -35.30 -8.42 5.66
CA SER A 87 -34.91 -7.97 6.98
C SER A 87 -34.42 -9.19 7.75
N SER A 88 -33.16 -9.18 8.17
CA SER A 88 -32.66 -10.14 9.16
C SER A 88 -32.04 -9.35 10.30
N GLU A 89 -32.92 -8.80 11.13
CA GLU A 89 -32.71 -8.66 12.57
C GLU A 89 -32.39 -10.07 13.12
N GLU A 90 -31.70 -10.21 14.25
CA GLU A 90 -31.23 -11.48 14.86
C GLU A 90 -29.82 -12.03 14.43
N GLU A 91 -28.74 -11.23 14.40
CA GLU A 91 -27.35 -11.78 14.46
C GLU A 91 -26.31 -10.78 14.98
N LEU A 92 -26.65 -9.97 16.00
CA LEU A 92 -25.78 -8.90 16.52
C LEU A 92 -24.76 -9.38 17.57
N THR A 93 -25.02 -10.48 18.27
CA THR A 93 -24.21 -10.85 19.46
C THR A 93 -22.86 -11.47 19.10
N ASP A 94 -22.76 -12.25 18.02
CA ASP A 94 -21.51 -12.95 17.68
C ASP A 94 -20.52 -12.10 16.87
N GLU A 95 -20.99 -11.05 16.18
CA GLU A 95 -20.15 -10.16 15.35
C GLU A 95 -19.43 -9.10 16.19
N GLU A 96 -20.12 -8.45 17.13
CA GLU A 96 -19.54 -7.45 18.03
C GLU A 96 -18.42 -8.04 18.90
N ASP A 97 -18.63 -9.26 19.42
CA ASP A 97 -17.64 -9.99 20.22
C ASP A 97 -16.33 -10.24 19.43
N CYS A 98 -16.42 -10.50 18.12
CA CYS A 98 -15.23 -10.72 17.28
C CYS A 98 -14.48 -9.42 16.97
N THR A 99 -15.18 -8.28 16.85
CA THR A 99 -14.51 -6.98 16.61
C THR A 99 -13.66 -6.55 17.80
N MET A 100 -14.18 -6.77 19.02
CA MET A 100 -13.45 -6.47 20.26
C MET A 100 -12.23 -7.37 20.45
N GLU A 101 -12.34 -8.67 20.16
CA GLU A 101 -11.21 -9.61 20.17
C GLU A 101 -10.09 -9.18 19.19
N GLU A 102 -10.45 -8.78 17.96
CA GLU A 102 -9.47 -8.33 16.94
C GLU A 102 -8.78 -7.01 17.32
N LEU A 103 -9.54 -6.05 17.83
CA LEU A 103 -9.00 -4.78 18.33
C LEU A 103 -8.03 -5.00 19.50
N GLN A 104 -8.39 -5.84 20.46
CA GLN A 104 -7.49 -6.19 21.58
C GLN A 104 -6.23 -6.91 21.09
N ARG A 105 -6.36 -7.86 20.16
CA ARG A 105 -5.22 -8.56 19.56
C ARG A 105 -4.23 -7.58 18.93
N LYS A 106 -4.72 -6.62 18.16
CA LYS A 106 -3.88 -5.60 17.51
C LYS A 106 -3.28 -4.60 18.50
N GLN A 107 -3.99 -4.29 19.57
CA GLN A 107 -3.49 -3.47 20.66
C GLN A 107 -2.44 -4.20 21.49
N GLN A 108 -2.46 -5.53 21.54
CA GLN A 108 -1.46 -6.32 22.27
C GLN A 108 -0.23 -6.65 21.42
N HIS A 109 -0.23 -6.34 20.12
CA HIS A 109 0.89 -6.65 19.22
C HIS A 109 2.20 -6.05 19.73
N PRO A 110 3.32 -6.80 19.74
CA PRO A 110 4.59 -6.36 20.31
C PRO A 110 5.20 -5.18 19.55
N ASP A 111 5.01 -5.13 18.24
CA ASP A 111 5.55 -4.06 17.37
C ASP A 111 4.60 -2.86 17.19
N ARG A 112 3.56 -2.72 18.02
CA ARG A 112 2.72 -1.51 17.97
C ARG A 112 3.55 -0.28 18.36
N LEU A 113 3.19 0.86 17.78
CA LEU A 113 3.91 2.11 18.02
C LEU A 113 3.60 2.73 19.40
N HIS A 114 2.36 2.60 19.88
CA HIS A 114 1.88 3.25 21.10
C HIS A 114 0.75 2.42 21.75
N PRO A 115 0.52 2.48 23.09
CA PRO A 115 -0.56 1.74 23.76
C PRO A 115 -1.98 2.07 23.26
N GLU A 116 -2.18 3.29 22.78
CA GLU A 116 -3.47 3.74 22.20
C GLU A 116 -3.56 3.48 20.68
N MET A 117 -2.56 2.83 20.09
CA MET A 117 -2.51 2.55 18.66
C MET A 117 -2.59 1.05 18.41
N TRP A 118 -3.27 0.69 17.32
CA TRP A 118 -3.32 -0.67 16.82
C TRP A 118 -2.22 -0.92 15.79
N PHE A 119 -1.67 -2.13 15.80
CA PHE A 119 -0.67 -2.52 14.80
C PHE A 119 -1.29 -2.73 13.42
N ASN A 120 -0.60 -2.24 12.39
CA ASN A 120 -1.03 -2.33 10.99
C ASN A 120 -0.55 -3.66 10.38
N GLU A 121 -1.48 -4.60 10.21
CA GLU A 121 -1.23 -5.86 9.51
C GLU A 121 -1.58 -5.72 8.01
N PRO A 122 -0.70 -6.15 7.09
CA PRO A 122 -0.97 -6.10 5.66
C PRO A 122 -2.26 -6.86 5.30
N GLY A 123 -3.18 -6.19 4.61
CA GLY A 123 -4.44 -6.79 4.18
C GLY A 123 -5.52 -6.87 5.28
N GLU A 124 -5.34 -6.16 6.39
CA GLU A 124 -6.32 -6.10 7.48
C GLU A 124 -6.75 -4.67 7.82
N MET A 125 -8.00 -4.55 8.25
CA MET A 125 -8.57 -3.42 8.98
C MET A 125 -8.51 -3.67 10.48
N ASN A 126 -8.88 -2.70 11.31
CA ASN A 126 -8.90 -2.86 12.76
C ASN A 126 -9.78 -4.03 13.21
N ASP A 127 -10.92 -4.24 12.54
CA ASP A 127 -11.92 -5.25 12.88
C ASP A 127 -11.74 -6.57 12.08
N GLY A 128 -10.52 -6.85 11.62
CA GLY A 128 -10.17 -8.08 10.89
C GLY A 128 -9.83 -7.87 9.41
N PRO A 129 -10.06 -8.85 8.51
CA PRO A 129 -9.53 -8.80 7.14
C PRO A 129 -10.16 -7.67 6.30
N LEU A 130 -9.32 -6.98 5.52
CA LEU A 130 -9.72 -5.88 4.62
C LEU A 130 -10.73 -6.34 3.55
N CYS A 131 -10.69 -7.62 3.18
CA CYS A 131 -11.56 -8.19 2.18
C CYS A 131 -12.13 -9.54 2.62
N ARG A 132 -13.45 -9.65 2.62
CA ARG A 132 -14.23 -10.88 2.92
C ARG A 132 -14.76 -11.56 1.65
N CYS A 133 -14.26 -11.17 0.48
CA CYS A 133 -14.65 -11.78 -0.79
C CYS A 133 -14.09 -13.20 -0.94
N SER A 134 -14.79 -14.04 -1.68
CA SER A 134 -14.28 -15.36 -2.06
C SER A 134 -12.95 -15.26 -2.82
N ILE A 135 -12.14 -16.33 -2.83
CA ILE A 135 -10.89 -16.39 -3.60
C ILE A 135 -11.15 -16.06 -5.09
N LYS A 136 -12.28 -16.50 -5.64
CA LYS A 136 -12.66 -16.21 -7.03
C LYS A 136 -12.93 -14.72 -7.22
N SER A 137 -13.70 -14.12 -6.32
CA SER A 137 -14.08 -12.71 -6.36
C SER A 137 -12.90 -11.76 -6.11
N ARG A 138 -11.86 -12.19 -5.38
CA ARG A 138 -10.63 -11.39 -5.18
C ARG A 138 -9.76 -11.24 -6.44
N LYS A 139 -9.99 -12.08 -7.46
CA LYS A 139 -9.26 -12.03 -8.74
C LYS A 139 -9.81 -10.99 -9.71
N SER A 140 -10.86 -10.25 -9.34
CA SER A 140 -11.44 -9.21 -10.18
C SER A 140 -12.00 -8.07 -9.33
N GLY A 141 -12.17 -6.89 -9.95
CA GLY A 141 -12.82 -5.75 -9.34
C GLY A 141 -11.85 -4.67 -8.84
N ILE A 142 -12.25 -3.43 -9.07
CA ILE A 142 -11.47 -2.22 -8.75
C ILE A 142 -11.09 -2.11 -7.27
N ARG A 143 -11.90 -2.68 -6.36
CA ARG A 143 -11.63 -2.71 -4.91
C ARG A 143 -10.45 -3.61 -4.53
N HIS A 144 -10.04 -4.52 -5.42
CA HIS A 144 -8.87 -5.39 -5.23
C HIS A 144 -7.63 -4.87 -5.99
N GLY A 145 -7.66 -3.63 -6.50
CA GLY A 145 -6.57 -3.05 -7.29
C GLY A 145 -6.46 -3.64 -8.70
N ILE A 146 -7.56 -4.20 -9.23
CA ILE A 146 -7.60 -4.78 -10.58
C ILE A 146 -8.43 -3.85 -11.46
N TYR A 147 -7.73 -3.04 -12.25
CA TYR A 147 -8.34 -2.06 -13.15
C TYR A 147 -8.39 -2.61 -14.59
N PRO A 148 -9.58 -2.67 -15.22
CA PRO A 148 -9.70 -3.15 -16.59
C PRO A 148 -8.86 -2.32 -17.58
N GLY A 149 -8.09 -3.01 -18.41
CA GLY A 149 -7.26 -2.38 -19.45
C GLY A 149 -5.83 -2.04 -19.02
N GLU A 150 -5.48 -2.17 -17.73
CA GLU A 150 -4.08 -2.06 -17.31
C GLU A 150 -3.26 -3.23 -17.85
N ILE A 151 -2.09 -2.92 -18.39
CA ILE A 151 -1.11 -3.87 -18.89
C ILE A 151 0.22 -3.71 -18.14
N PRO A 152 1.04 -4.77 -18.04
CA PRO A 152 2.37 -4.65 -17.45
C PRO A 152 3.20 -3.59 -18.17
N LEU A 153 3.67 -2.60 -17.41
CA LEU A 153 4.56 -1.57 -17.92
C LEU A 153 5.97 -2.16 -18.11
N GLN A 154 6.60 -1.82 -19.24
CA GLN A 154 8.00 -2.13 -19.46
C GLN A 154 8.86 -1.34 -18.47
N LYS A 155 9.90 -1.99 -17.94
CA LYS A 155 10.85 -1.30 -17.05
C LYS A 155 11.60 -0.23 -17.86
N CYS A 156 11.68 0.96 -17.28
CA CYS A 156 12.48 2.06 -17.81
C CYS A 156 13.98 1.76 -17.71
#